data_AF-A0A920NCS8-F1
#
_entry.id   AF-A0A920NCS8-F1
#
_cell.length_a   1.000
_cell.length_b   1.000
_cell.length_c   1.000
_cell.angle_alpha   90.00
_cell.angle_beta   90.00
_cell.angle_gamma   90.00
#
_symmetry.space_group_name_H-M   'P 1'
#
loop_
_entity.id
_entity.type
_entity.pdbx_description
1 polymer ?
#
loop_
_entity_poly.entity_id
_entity_poly.type
_entity_poly.pdbx_seq_one_letter_code
_entity_poly.pdbx_strand_id
1 'polypeptide(L)' 'MVEAQARVIDALGIEKLFCVVGGSMGGMQVLEWASRFPDRVFSAIPIAAAGRHRGPEYCLP' A
#
# COMPACT_ATOMS: atom_id res chain seq x y z
N MET A 1 4.88 2.56 -6.82
CA MET A 1 4.45 1.16 -7.12
C MET A 1 2.93 1.06 -7.14
N VAL A 2 2.22 1.60 -6.13
CA VAL A 2 0.75 1.56 -6.05
C VAL A 2 0.05 2.17 -7.27
N GLU A 3 0.53 3.28 -7.83
CA GLU A 3 -0.03 3.85 -9.08
C GLU A 3 0.00 2.87 -10.26
N ALA A 4 1.06 2.08 -10.40
CA ALA A 4 1.14 1.09 -11.47
C ALA A 4 0.15 -0.05 -11.23
N GLN A 5 -0.04 -0.47 -9.97
CA GLN A 5 -1.08 -1.44 -9.62
C GLN A 5 -2.47 -0.87 -9.91
N ALA A 6 -2.74 0.39 -9.54
CA ALA A 6 -4.02 1.05 -9.81
C ALA A 6 -4.36 1.07 -11.30
N ARG A 7 -3.38 1.38 -12.16
CA ARG A 7 -3.56 1.31 -13.63
C ARG A 7 -3.89 -0.10 -14.14
N VAL A 8 -3.34 -1.14 -13.53
CA VAL A 8 -3.70 -2.53 -13.86
C VAL A 8 -5.13 -2.82 -13.42
N ILE A 9 -5.51 -2.42 -12.21
CA ILE A 9 -6.88 -2.56 -11.69
C ILE A 9 -7.88 -1.80 -12.59
N ASP A 10 -7.53 -0.61 -13.07
CA ASP A 10 -8.33 0.16 -14.03
C ASP A 10 -8.46 -0.56 -15.38
N ALA A 11 -7.36 -1.09 -15.91
CA ALA A 11 -7.37 -1.83 -17.17
C ALA A 11 -8.20 -3.13 -17.08
N LEU A 12 -8.34 -3.69 -15.88
CA LEU A 12 -9.21 -4.84 -15.60
C LEU A 12 -10.68 -4.44 -15.35
N GLY A 13 -11.01 -3.14 -15.34
CA GLY A 13 -12.37 -2.65 -15.10
C GLY A 13 -12.83 -2.80 -13.65
N ILE A 14 -11.91 -2.86 -12.69
CA ILE A 14 -12.23 -3.06 -11.27
C ILE A 14 -12.32 -1.69 -10.57
N GLU A 15 -13.54 -1.27 -10.24
CA GLU A 15 -13.76 0.03 -9.60
C GLU A 15 -13.36 0.02 -8.12
N LYS A 16 -13.73 -1.03 -7.39
CA LYS A 16 -13.47 -1.18 -5.95
C LYS A 16 -12.84 -2.53 -5.62
N LEU A 17 -11.83 -2.49 -4.78
CA LEU A 17 -11.19 -3.64 -4.16
C LEU A 17 -11.86 -3.92 -2.82
N PHE A 18 -12.29 -5.16 -2.61
CA PHE A 18 -12.82 -5.57 -1.31
C PHE A 18 -11.74 -5.51 -0.22
N CYS A 19 -10.54 -5.99 -0.53
CA CYS A 19 -9.41 -5.98 0.40
C CYS A 19 -8.08 -5.80 -0.32
N VAL A 20 -7.18 -4.99 0.25
CA VAL A 20 -5.76 -4.94 -0.12
C VAL A 20 -4.94 -5.49 1.05
N VAL A 21 -4.15 -6.52 0.79
CA VAL A 21 -3.35 -7.23 1.82
C VAL A 21 -1.90 -7.37 1.38
N GLY A 22 -0.96 -7.26 2.32
CA GLY A 22 0.47 -7.34 2.01
C GLY A 22 1.37 -7.22 3.24
N GLY A 23 2.54 -7.85 3.17
CA GLY A 23 3.54 -7.87 4.23
C GLY A 23 4.77 -6.99 3.96
N SER A 24 5.41 -6.45 5.00
CA SER A 24 6.66 -5.66 4.90
C SER A 24 6.54 -4.51 3.89
N MET A 25 7.37 -4.47 2.85
CA MET A 25 7.25 -3.51 1.75
C MET A 25 5.87 -3.57 1.07
N GLY A 26 5.26 -4.75 0.96
CA GLY A 26 3.90 -4.92 0.47
C GLY A 26 2.87 -4.30 1.42
N GLY A 27 3.07 -4.39 2.74
CA GLY A 27 2.19 -3.74 3.70
C GLY A 27 2.32 -2.22 3.70
N MET A 28 3.50 -1.68 3.35
CA MET A 28 3.65 -0.24 3.08
C MET A 28 2.82 0.19 1.84
N GLN A 29 2.74 -0.67 0.82
CA GLN A 29 1.88 -0.42 -0.34
C GLN A 29 0.39 -0.53 0.00
N VAL A 30 -0.01 -1.43 0.91
CA VAL A 30 -1.39 -1.48 1.44
C VAL A 30 -1.78 -0.15 2.08
N LEU A 31 -0.89 0.41 2.91
CA LEU A 31 -1.10 1.72 3.54
C LEU A 31 -1.18 2.84 2.49
N GLU A 32 -0.33 2.83 1.47
CA GLU A 32 -0.40 3.79 0.37
C GLU A 32 -1.72 3.67 -0.43
N TRP A 33 -2.20 2.44 -0.70
CA TRP A 33 -3.51 2.19 -1.32
C TRP A 33 -4.65 2.82 -0.52
N ALA A 34 -4.71 2.52 0.79
CA ALA A 34 -5.76 3.04 1.67
C ALA A 34 -5.73 4.58 1.80
N SER A 35 -4.54 5.18 1.73
CA SER A 35 -4.38 6.63 1.83
C SER A 35 -4.69 7.37 0.53
N ARG A 36 -4.29 6.82 -0.62
CA ARG A 36 -4.40 7.52 -1.92
C ARG A 36 -5.70 7.23 -2.65
N PHE A 37 -6.27 6.05 -2.44
CA PHE A 37 -7.48 5.58 -3.11
C PHE A 37 -8.54 5.13 -2.11
N PRO A 38 -8.91 5.97 -1.11
CA PRO A 38 -9.80 5.56 -0.03
C PRO A 38 -11.18 5.08 -0.52
N ASP A 39 -11.70 5.67 -1.61
CA ASP A 39 -13.00 5.29 -2.17
C ASP A 39 -12.98 3.96 -2.94
N ARG A 40 -11.79 3.43 -3.23
CA ARG A 40 -11.58 2.20 -3.99
C ARG A 40 -11.23 1.00 -3.10
N VAL A 41 -11.02 1.18 -1.81
CA VAL A 41 -10.58 0.12 -0.90
C VAL A 41 -11.55 -0.01 0.27
N PHE A 42 -12.26 -1.12 0.36
CA PHE A 42 -13.18 -1.37 1.48
C PHE A 42 -12.44 -1.80 2.75
N SER A 43 -11.40 -2.63 2.62
CA SER A 43 -10.61 -3.15 3.73
C SER A 43 -9.12 -3.17 3.40
N ALA A 44 -8.27 -2.93 4.40
CA ALA A 44 -6.82 -2.89 4.25
C ALA A 44 -6.15 -3.70 5.36
N ILE A 45 -5.29 -4.66 4.99
CA ILE A 45 -4.58 -5.54 5.93
C ILE A 45 -3.06 -5.42 5.71
N PRO A 46 -2.41 -4.40 6.30
CA PRO A 46 -0.97 -4.27 6.30
C PRO A 46 -0.35 -5.17 7.38
N ILE A 47 0.61 -6.01 7.00
CA ILE A 47 1.30 -6.94 7.91
C ILE A 47 2.76 -6.53 8.02
N ALA A 48 3.29 -6.44 9.26
CA ALA A 48 4.70 -6.11 9.50
C ALA A 48 5.22 -4.91 8.70
N ALA A 49 4.40 -3.84 8.61
CA ALA A 49 4.69 -2.65 7.82
C ALA A 49 4.69 -1.39 8.68
N ALA A 50 5.30 -0.32 8.17
CA ALA A 50 5.33 0.98 8.82
C ALA A 50 4.70 2.03 7.91
N GLY A 51 3.78 2.84 8.45
CA GLY A 51 3.23 4.02 7.74
C GLY A 51 4.24 5.16 7.60
N ARG A 52 5.35 5.09 8.34
CA ARG A 52 6.50 5.96 8.20
C ARG A 52 7.76 5.14 8.46
N HIS A 53 8.62 5.04 7.45
CA HIS A 53 9.93 4.41 7.60
C HIS A 53 10.92 5.46 8.10
N ARG A 54 11.64 5.15 9.20
CA ARG A 54 12.89 5.84 9.51
C ARG A 54 13.99 5.09 8.78
N GLY A 55 14.74 5.79 7.93
CA GLY A 55 15.92 5.21 7.30
C GLY A 55 16.90 4.70 8.35
N PRO A 56 17.89 3.87 7.97
CA PRO A 56 18.91 3.42 8.91
C PRO A 56 19.50 4.66 9.60
N GLU A 57 19.42 4.70 10.94
CA GLU A 57 20.29 5.56 11.72
C GLU A 57 21.69 5.00 11.50
N TYR A 58 22.43 5.62 10.56
CA TYR A 58 23.85 5.42 10.48
C TYR A 58 24.39 5.79 11.86
N CYS A 59 24.95 4.81 12.57
CA CYS A 59 25.72 5.06 13.77
C CYS A 59 26.98 5.78 13.29
N LEU A 60 26.87 7.10 13.10
CA LEU A 60 28.00 7.97 12.89
C LEU A 60 28.79 7.96 14.20
N PRO A 61 30.12 7.79 14.16
CA PRO A 61 30.95 7.85 15.36
C PRO A 61 30.83 9.20 16.06
#